data_AF-A0A958I6U2-F1
#
_entry.id   AF-A0A958I6U2-F1
#
_cell.length_a   1.000
_cell.length_b   1.000
_cell.length_c   1.000
_cell.angle_alpha   90.00
_cell.angle_beta   90.00
_cell.angle_gamma   90.00
#
_symmetry.space_group_name_H-M   'P 1'
#
loop_
_entity.id
_entity.type
_entity.pdbx_description
1 polymer ?
#
loop_
_entity_poly.entity_id
_entity_poly.type
_entity_poly.pdbx_seq_one_letter_code
_entity_poly.pdbx_strand_id
1 'polypeptide(L)'
;MSVQIWTFTFIILSFGLYIGIAIWSRASSTNEIYVAGGGVPPLANGMATAADWMSAASFISMAGLISFLGRDGTFYLMGWTGGYVLLALLLAPYLRKFGKFTVPDFIGDRYYSRSARLIAVFCAIVISFVYVCGQMQGAGIVFSRFLEVDLTV
;
A
#
# COMPACT_ATOMS: atom_id res chain seq x y z
N MET A 1 -12.88 29.08 15.25
CA MET A 1 -12.16 28.73 14.00
C MET A 1 -13.04 27.77 13.21
N SER A 2 -13.16 27.93 11.89
CA SER A 2 -13.98 27.03 11.07
C SER A 2 -13.31 25.65 10.95
N VAL A 3 -14.13 24.61 10.75
CA VAL A 3 -13.65 23.22 10.52
C VAL A 3 -12.65 23.17 9.36
N GLN A 4 -12.88 23.96 8.32
CA GLN A 4 -12.03 24.06 7.15
C GLN A 4 -10.59 24.49 7.47
N ILE A 5 -10.39 25.43 8.41
CA ILE A 5 -9.04 25.84 8.83
C ILE A 5 -8.29 24.68 9.47
N TRP A 6 -8.96 23.89 10.32
CA TRP A 6 -8.36 22.70 10.92
C TRP A 6 -8.03 21.64 9.88
N THR A 7 -8.94 21.40 8.92
CA THR A 7 -8.72 20.49 7.79
C THR A 7 -7.44 20.86 7.02
N PHE A 8 -7.31 22.11 6.58
CA PHE A 8 -6.12 22.56 5.85
C PHE A 8 -4.85 22.46 6.70
N THR A 9 -4.94 22.80 7.99
CA THR A 9 -3.82 22.71 8.92
C THR A 9 -3.32 21.27 9.02
N PHE A 10 -4.20 20.29 9.25
CA PHE A 10 -3.80 18.88 9.34
C PHE A 10 -3.24 18.34 8.03
N ILE A 11 -3.82 18.71 6.88
CA ILE A 11 -3.32 18.30 5.57
C ILE A 11 -1.90 18.84 5.34
N ILE A 12 -1.71 20.16 5.46
CA ILE A 12 -0.42 20.81 5.21
C ILE A 12 0.65 20.27 6.16
N LEU A 13 0.34 20.14 7.45
CA LEU A 13 1.28 19.62 8.44
C LEU A 13 1.64 18.16 8.15
N SER A 14 0.67 17.32 7.80
CA SER A 14 0.94 15.90 7.53
C SER A 14 1.77 15.73 6.26
N PHE A 15 1.40 16.37 5.15
CA PHE A 15 2.18 16.34 3.92
C PHE A 15 3.57 16.94 4.12
N GLY A 16 3.67 18.09 4.79
CA GLY A 16 4.93 18.73 5.11
C GLY A 16 5.85 17.85 5.95
N LEU A 17 5.30 17.17 6.97
CA LEU A 17 6.04 16.21 7.79
C LEU A 17 6.56 15.04 6.94
N TYR A 18 5.71 14.39 6.14
CA TYR A 18 6.12 13.24 5.33
C TYR A 18 7.13 13.62 4.24
N ILE A 19 6.95 14.78 3.58
CA ILE A 19 7.93 15.30 2.61
C ILE A 19 9.26 15.62 3.30
N GLY A 20 9.21 16.25 4.48
CA GLY A 20 10.40 16.53 5.29
C GLY A 20 11.16 15.27 5.67
N ILE A 21 10.44 14.23 6.13
CA ILE A 21 11.02 12.91 6.41
C ILE A 21 11.63 12.33 5.13
N ALA A 22 10.92 12.33 4.01
CA ALA A 22 11.41 11.76 2.74
C ALA A 22 12.69 12.45 2.23
N ILE A 23 12.83 13.76 2.44
CA ILE A 23 14.05 14.50 2.10
C ILE A 23 15.19 14.13 3.07
N TRP A 24 14.90 14.04 4.37
CA TRP A 24 15.89 13.72 5.40
C TRP A 24 16.38 12.27 5.32
N SER A 25 15.51 11.33 4.97
CA SER A 25 15.79 9.90 4.88
C SER A 25 16.07 9.44 3.45
N ARG A 26 16.63 10.30 2.60
CA ARG A 26 16.87 9.99 1.20
C ARG A 26 17.85 8.81 1.07
N ALA A 27 17.38 7.73 0.46
CA ALA A 27 18.19 6.55 0.19
C ALA A 27 19.21 6.80 -0.93
N SER A 28 20.40 6.23 -0.77
CA SER A 28 21.55 6.38 -1.66
C SER A 28 21.85 5.11 -2.48
N SER A 29 21.27 3.97 -2.10
CA SER A 29 21.49 2.69 -2.75
C SER A 29 20.21 1.85 -2.89
N THR A 30 20.24 0.88 -3.79
CA THR A 30 19.15 -0.08 -4.00
C THR A 30 18.80 -0.85 -2.72
N ASN A 31 19.80 -1.18 -1.90
CA ASN A 31 19.59 -1.91 -0.64
C ASN A 31 18.88 -1.02 0.40
N GLU A 32 19.24 0.25 0.49
CA GLU A 32 18.52 1.23 1.32
C GLU A 32 17.10 1.46 0.82
N ILE A 33 16.87 1.51 -0.50
CA ILE A 33 15.54 1.71 -1.09
C ILE A 33 14.61 0.53 -0.79
N TYR A 34 15.07 -0.72 -0.99
CA TYR A 34 14.18 -1.88 -0.94
C TYR A 34 14.05 -2.52 0.44
N VAL A 35 15.07 -2.44 1.29
CA VAL A 35 15.04 -3.09 2.62
C VAL A 35 15.54 -2.20 3.75
N ALA A 36 15.70 -0.89 3.51
CA ALA A 36 16.20 0.06 4.50
C ALA A 36 17.52 -0.39 5.15
N GLY A 37 18.40 -1.01 4.36
CA GLY A 37 19.69 -1.55 4.83
C GLY A 37 19.58 -2.71 5.82
N GLY A 38 18.39 -3.29 6.04
CA GLY A 38 18.14 -4.38 6.98
C GLY A 38 18.17 -3.96 8.46
N GLY A 39 18.24 -2.66 8.76
CA GLY A 39 18.37 -2.13 10.12
C GLY A 39 17.05 -1.91 10.87
N VAL A 40 15.90 -2.10 10.23
CA VAL A 40 14.59 -1.82 10.82
C VAL A 40 14.19 -2.95 11.79
N PRO A 41 13.89 -2.65 13.07
CA PRO A 41 13.45 -3.66 14.03
C PRO A 41 12.19 -4.40 13.56
N PRO A 42 12.03 -5.70 13.88
CA PRO A 42 10.88 -6.48 13.41
C PRO A 42 9.51 -5.88 13.74
N LEU A 43 9.35 -5.31 14.94
CA LEU A 43 8.11 -4.66 15.36
C LEU A 43 7.80 -3.42 14.51
N ALA A 44 8.81 -2.57 14.27
CA ALA A 44 8.67 -1.38 13.44
C ALA A 44 8.37 -1.75 11.98
N ASN A 45 9.03 -2.80 11.46
CA ASN A 45 8.76 -3.30 10.12
C ASN A 45 7.32 -3.85 10.01
N GLY A 46 6.86 -4.61 11.01
CA GLY A 46 5.49 -5.12 11.05
C GLY A 46 4.44 -4.00 11.12
N MET A 47 4.69 -2.96 11.91
CA MET A 47 3.84 -1.76 11.95
C MET A 47 3.84 -1.02 10.62
N ALA A 48 4.99 -0.90 9.96
CA ALA A 48 5.09 -0.27 8.64
C ALA A 48 4.29 -1.05 7.59
N THR A 49 4.38 -2.39 7.59
CA THR A 49 3.59 -3.20 6.65
C THR A 49 2.10 -3.16 6.99
N ALA A 50 1.73 -3.12 8.27
CA ALA A 50 0.33 -2.90 8.67
C ALA A 50 -0.19 -1.50 8.30
N ALA A 51 0.66 -0.47 8.31
CA ALA A 51 0.30 0.87 7.87
C ALA A 51 0.12 0.93 6.34
N ASP A 52 0.98 0.27 5.56
CA ASP A 52 0.82 0.14 4.10
C ASP A 52 -0.47 -0.60 3.72
N TRP A 53 -0.92 -1.52 4.59
CA TRP A 53 -2.20 -2.21 4.48
C TRP A 53 -3.42 -1.29 4.66
N MET A 54 -3.26 -0.12 5.30
CA MET A 54 -4.31 0.85 5.54
C MET A 54 -4.47 1.79 4.35
N SER A 55 -5.55 1.64 3.59
CA SER A 55 -5.76 2.37 2.34
C SER A 55 -7.22 2.78 2.12
N ALA A 56 -7.52 3.50 1.04
CA ALA A 56 -8.90 3.86 0.69
C ALA A 56 -9.79 2.61 0.51
N ALA A 57 -9.25 1.53 -0.05
CA ALA A 57 -9.95 0.25 -0.13
C ALA A 57 -10.31 -0.30 1.27
N SER A 58 -9.37 -0.18 2.20
CA SER A 58 -9.52 -0.69 3.57
C SER A 58 -10.57 0.08 4.37
N PHE A 59 -10.64 1.40 4.22
CA PHE A 59 -11.54 2.25 5.01
C PHE A 59 -12.87 2.51 4.31
N ILE A 60 -12.83 3.00 3.06
CA ILE A 60 -14.02 3.44 2.33
C ILE A 60 -14.75 2.22 1.75
N SER A 61 -14.02 1.35 1.04
CA SER A 61 -14.67 0.22 0.36
C SER A 61 -15.20 -0.82 1.34
N MET A 62 -14.49 -1.14 2.43
CA MET A 62 -15.01 -2.08 3.43
C MET A 62 -16.21 -1.53 4.18
N ALA A 63 -16.20 -0.26 4.58
CA ALA A 63 -17.36 0.36 5.21
C ALA A 63 -18.57 0.34 4.26
N GLY A 64 -18.37 0.66 2.98
CA GLY A 64 -19.39 0.57 1.96
C GLY A 64 -19.93 -0.86 1.80
N LEU A 65 -19.06 -1.84 1.59
CA LEU A 65 -19.45 -3.25 1.43
C LEU A 65 -20.24 -3.76 2.61
N ILE A 66 -19.80 -3.51 3.85
CA ILE A 66 -20.52 -3.94 5.04
C ILE A 66 -21.85 -3.21 5.18
N SER A 67 -21.92 -1.92 4.82
CA SER A 67 -23.18 -1.18 4.86
C SER A 67 -24.23 -1.74 3.89
N PHE A 68 -23.81 -2.25 2.72
CA PHE A 68 -24.74 -2.81 1.72
C PHE A 68 -25.02 -4.30 1.91
N LEU A 69 -24.02 -5.09 2.29
CA LEU A 69 -24.10 -6.55 2.42
C LEU A 69 -24.38 -7.01 3.86
N GLY A 70 -24.37 -6.09 4.83
CA GLY A 70 -24.54 -6.41 6.24
C GLY A 70 -23.46 -7.38 6.74
N ARG A 71 -23.88 -8.38 7.52
CA ARG A 71 -22.99 -9.38 8.12
C ARG A 71 -22.16 -10.13 7.08
N ASP A 72 -22.70 -10.37 5.89
CA ASP A 72 -21.99 -11.13 4.86
C ASP A 72 -20.79 -10.34 4.28
N GLY A 73 -20.80 -9.01 4.40
CA GLY A 73 -19.65 -8.16 4.11
C GLY A 73 -18.44 -8.45 5.01
N THR A 74 -18.64 -9.00 6.20
CA THR A 74 -17.54 -9.29 7.14
C THR A 74 -16.65 -10.46 6.69
N PHE A 75 -17.13 -11.33 5.79
CA PHE A 75 -16.29 -12.38 5.20
C PHE A 75 -15.15 -11.79 4.36
N TYR A 76 -15.36 -10.65 3.71
CA TYR A 76 -14.30 -9.95 2.99
C TYR A 76 -13.20 -9.45 3.94
N LEU A 77 -13.57 -8.99 5.15
CA LEU A 77 -12.60 -8.58 6.16
C LEU A 77 -11.73 -9.75 6.61
N MET A 78 -12.35 -10.90 6.87
CA MET A 78 -11.66 -12.12 7.30
C MET A 78 -10.77 -12.69 6.19
N GLY A 79 -11.27 -12.80 4.96
CA GLY A 79 -10.51 -13.29 3.82
C GLY A 79 -9.32 -12.40 3.50
N TRP A 80 -9.53 -11.08 3.53
CA TRP A 80 -8.49 -10.09 3.27
C TRP A 80 -7.40 -10.11 4.36
N THR A 81 -7.77 -10.02 5.64
CA THR A 81 -6.80 -10.05 6.76
C THR A 81 -6.11 -11.40 6.87
N GLY A 82 -6.85 -12.51 6.70
CA GLY A 82 -6.30 -13.86 6.71
C GLY A 82 -5.31 -14.08 5.57
N GLY A 83 -5.65 -13.63 4.36
CA GLY A 83 -4.77 -13.69 3.19
C GLY A 83 -3.43 -12.98 3.43
N TYR A 84 -3.45 -11.84 4.11
CA TYR A 84 -2.24 -11.12 4.48
C TYR A 84 -1.33 -11.91 5.43
N VAL A 85 -1.91 -12.54 6.46
CA VAL A 85 -1.16 -13.42 7.36
C VAL A 85 -0.57 -14.61 6.60
N LEU A 86 -1.34 -15.22 5.69
CA LEU A 86 -0.85 -16.31 4.85
C LEU A 86 0.30 -15.86 3.95
N LEU A 87 0.23 -14.69 3.32
CA LEU A 87 1.33 -14.15 2.52
C LEU A 87 2.58 -13.89 3.37
N ALA A 88 2.41 -13.31 4.57
CA ALA A 88 3.51 -13.06 5.49
C ALA A 88 4.20 -14.35 5.96
N LEU A 89 3.45 -15.43 6.18
CA LEU A 89 4.00 -16.70 6.65
C LEU A 89 4.52 -17.60 5.52
N LEU A 90 3.84 -17.60 4.37
CA LEU A 90 4.10 -18.55 3.29
C LEU A 90 4.93 -17.99 2.15
N LEU A 91 4.97 -16.67 1.95
CA LEU A 91 5.71 -16.05 0.84
C LEU A 91 6.93 -15.28 1.31
N ALA A 92 6.78 -14.46 2.36
CA ALA A 92 7.87 -13.60 2.84
C ALA A 92 9.16 -14.37 3.23
N PRO A 93 9.11 -15.56 3.88
CA PRO A 93 10.32 -16.29 4.22
C PRO A 93 11.10 -16.78 2.98
N TYR A 94 10.40 -17.15 1.90
CA TYR A 94 11.04 -17.59 0.67
C TYR A 94 11.69 -16.44 -0.07
N LEU A 95 10.99 -15.30 -0.19
CA LEU A 95 11.56 -14.08 -0.79
C LEU A 95 12.80 -13.61 -0.02
N ARG A 96 12.75 -13.63 1.31
CA ARG A 96 13.91 -13.29 2.16
C ARG A 96 15.09 -14.22 1.95
N LYS A 97 14.86 -15.54 1.86
CA LYS A 97 15.92 -16.53 1.59
C LYS A 97 16.50 -16.40 0.18
N PHE A 98 15.71 -15.94 -0.78
CA PHE A 98 16.11 -15.80 -2.18
C PHE A 98 16.97 -14.56 -2.45
N GLY A 99 16.95 -13.56 -1.55
CA GLY A 99 17.85 -12.40 -1.61
C GLY A 99 17.58 -11.43 -2.76
N LYS A 100 16.40 -11.50 -3.37
CA LYS A 100 15.94 -10.56 -4.41
C LYS A 100 14.89 -9.62 -3.84
N PHE A 101 14.81 -8.43 -4.42
CA PHE A 101 13.94 -7.36 -3.94
C PHE A 101 12.53 -7.38 -4.55
N THR A 102 12.32 -8.08 -5.68
CA THR A 102 11.05 -8.05 -6.42
C THR A 102 10.50 -9.45 -6.73
N VAL A 103 9.17 -9.58 -6.77
CA VAL A 103 8.48 -10.84 -7.14
C VAL A 103 8.76 -11.26 -8.59
N PRO A 104 8.78 -10.36 -9.59
CA PRO A 104 9.12 -10.77 -10.95
C PRO A 104 10.54 -11.32 -11.09
N ASP A 105 11.52 -10.73 -10.40
CA ASP A 105 12.89 -11.26 -10.39
C ASP A 105 12.94 -12.65 -9.75
N PHE A 106 12.24 -12.83 -8.62
CA PHE A 106 12.09 -14.14 -7.99
C PHE A 106 11.53 -15.19 -8.96
N ILE A 107 10.44 -14.89 -9.67
CA ILE A 107 9.83 -15.82 -10.63
C ILE A 107 10.80 -16.12 -11.78
N GLY A 108 11.41 -15.09 -12.36
CA GLY A 108 12.34 -15.25 -13.48
C GLY A 108 13.52 -16.15 -13.15
N ASP A 109 14.12 -15.97 -11.98
CA ASP A 109 15.27 -16.74 -11.54
C ASP A 109 14.86 -18.14 -11.07
N ARG A 110 13.73 -18.26 -10.36
CA ARG A 110 13.21 -19.55 -9.87
C ARG A 110 12.91 -20.55 -10.99
N TYR A 111 12.49 -20.05 -12.14
CA TYR A 111 12.17 -20.87 -13.32
C TYR A 111 13.18 -20.73 -14.45
N TYR A 112 14.29 -20.01 -14.24
CA TYR A 112 15.31 -19.74 -15.26
C TYR A 112 14.74 -19.23 -16.59
N SER A 113 13.68 -18.41 -16.53
CA SER A 113 12.89 -18.04 -17.70
C SER A 113 12.64 -16.54 -17.79
N ARG A 114 13.18 -15.94 -18.86
CA ARG A 114 12.94 -14.53 -19.19
C ARG A 114 11.47 -14.26 -19.50
N SER A 115 10.80 -15.20 -20.17
CA SER A 115 9.37 -15.08 -20.48
C SER A 115 8.52 -15.07 -19.22
N ALA A 116 8.82 -15.95 -18.24
CA ALA A 116 8.12 -15.96 -16.95
C ALA A 116 8.32 -14.65 -16.18
N ARG A 117 9.54 -14.09 -16.22
CA ARG A 117 9.81 -12.75 -15.65
C ARG A 117 8.96 -11.67 -16.30
N LEU A 118 8.90 -11.63 -17.63
CA LEU A 118 8.14 -10.62 -18.37
C LEU A 118 6.64 -10.71 -18.08
N ILE A 119 6.08 -11.93 -17.99
CA ILE A 119 4.69 -12.15 -17.60
C ILE A 119 4.45 -11.64 -16.18
N ALA A 120 5.35 -11.95 -15.23
CA ALA A 120 5.24 -11.48 -13.86
C ALA A 120 5.30 -9.95 -13.75
N VAL A 121 6.18 -9.30 -14.53
CA VAL A 121 6.25 -7.82 -14.63
C VAL A 121 4.93 -7.26 -15.15
N PHE A 122 4.39 -7.83 -16.23
CA PHE A 122 3.12 -7.40 -16.79
C PHE A 122 1.97 -7.52 -15.78
N CYS A 123 1.86 -8.68 -15.11
CA CYS A 123 0.86 -8.87 -14.06
C CYS A 123 1.02 -7.86 -12.92
N ALA A 124 2.26 -7.61 -12.48
CA ALA A 124 2.53 -6.63 -11.43
C ALA A 124 2.07 -5.22 -11.84
N ILE A 125 2.39 -4.78 -13.06
CA ILE A 125 1.97 -3.47 -13.57
C ILE A 125 0.44 -3.36 -13.64
N VAL A 126 -0.24 -4.37 -14.19
CA VAL A 126 -1.71 -4.36 -14.31
C VAL A 126 -2.38 -4.29 -12.94
N ILE A 127 -1.95 -5.13 -12.00
CA ILE A 127 -2.50 -5.13 -10.64
C ILE A 127 -2.25 -3.80 -9.95
N SER A 128 -1.02 -3.27 -10.03
CA SER A 128 -0.67 -1.97 -9.46
C SER A 128 -1.47 -0.82 -10.07
N PHE A 129 -1.67 -0.82 -11.39
CA PHE A 129 -2.44 0.21 -12.07
C PHE A 129 -3.90 0.23 -11.61
N VAL A 130 -4.57 -0.93 -11.64
CA VAL A 130 -5.95 -1.06 -11.17
C VAL A 130 -6.08 -0.61 -9.71
N TYR A 131 -5.12 -1.00 -8.87
CA TYR A 131 -5.09 -0.59 -7.47
C TYR A 131 -4.94 0.93 -7.31
N VAL A 132 -4.00 1.55 -8.01
CA VAL A 132 -3.76 3.00 -7.96
C VAL A 132 -5.00 3.77 -8.42
N CYS A 133 -5.69 3.33 -9.48
CA CYS A 133 -6.92 3.97 -9.93
C CYS A 133 -7.98 4.04 -8.80
N GLY A 134 -8.18 2.93 -8.08
CA GLY A 134 -9.11 2.89 -6.95
C GLY A 134 -8.68 3.80 -5.79
N GLN A 135 -7.37 3.85 -5.48
CA GLN A 135 -6.84 4.73 -4.43
C GLN A 135 -6.99 6.21 -4.79
N MET A 136 -6.73 6.58 -6.05
CA MET A 136 -6.88 7.97 -6.51
C MET A 136 -8.34 8.42 -6.49
N GLN A 137 -9.27 7.53 -6.86
CA GLN A 137 -10.70 7.83 -6.73
C GLN A 137 -11.10 8.00 -5.27
N GLY A 138 -10.65 7.12 -4.38
CA GLY A 138 -10.90 7.24 -2.94
C GLY A 138 -10.35 8.53 -2.34
N ALA A 139 -9.11 8.90 -2.68
CA ALA A 139 -8.49 10.15 -2.28
C ALA A 139 -9.28 11.36 -2.79
N GLY A 140 -9.72 11.34 -4.05
CA GLY A 140 -10.55 12.39 -4.63
C GLY A 140 -11.86 12.58 -3.86
N ILE A 141 -12.55 11.49 -3.50
CA ILE A 141 -13.79 11.54 -2.71
C ILE A 141 -13.54 12.20 -1.35
N VAL A 142 -12.46 11.82 -0.67
CA VAL A 142 -12.06 12.40 0.61
C VAL A 142 -11.78 13.89 0.45
N PHE A 143 -10.95 14.29 -0.51
CA PHE A 143 -10.64 15.70 -0.73
C PHE A 143 -11.87 16.52 -1.10
N SER A 144 -12.74 16.02 -1.97
CA SER A 144 -13.97 16.72 -2.34
C SER A 144 -14.87 16.98 -1.14
N ARG A 145 -14.99 16.01 -0.23
CA ARG A 145 -15.78 16.16 1.00
C ARG A 145 -15.17 17.14 2.00
N PHE A 146 -13.86 17.18 2.14
CA PHE A 146 -13.18 17.99 3.16
C PHE A 146 -12.77 19.38 2.69
N LEU A 147 -12.53 19.54 1.39
CA LEU A 147 -12.14 20.81 0.78
C LEU A 147 -13.30 21.51 0.07
N GLU A 148 -14.45 20.84 -0.04
CA GLU A 148 -15.66 21.35 -0.72
C GLU A 148 -15.40 21.70 -2.20
N VAL A 149 -14.56 20.89 -2.87
CA VAL A 149 -14.21 21.02 -4.29
C VAL A 149 -14.87 19.89 -5.08
N ASP A 150 -15.36 20.19 -6.28
CA ASP A 150 -15.98 19.18 -7.13
C ASP A 150 -14.99 18.09 -7.57
N LEU A 151 -15.49 16.85 -7.64
CA LEU A 151 -14.73 15.68 -8.11
C LEU A 151 -14.41 15.71 -9.61
N THR A 152 -15.11 16.54 -10.38
CA THR A 152 -15.19 16.47 -11.85
C THR A 152 -14.45 17.60 -12.58
N VAL A 153 -13.57 18.34 -11.89
CA VAL A 153 -12.68 19.31 -12.55
C VAL A 153 -11.46 18.62 -13.12
#